data_AF-A0A938N289-F1
#
_entry.id   AF-A0A938N289-F1
#
_cell.length_a   1.000
_cell.length_b   1.000
_cell.length_c   1.000
_cell.angle_alpha   90.00
_cell.angle_beta   90.00
_cell.angle_gamma   90.00
#
_symmetry.space_group_name_H-M   'P 1'
#
loop_
_entity.id
_entity.type
_entity.pdbx_description
1 polymer ?
#
loop_
_entity_poly.entity_id
_entity_poly.type
_entity_poly.pdbx_seq_one_letter_code
_entity_poly.pdbx_strand_id
1 'polypeptide(L)' 'NMPGAVGRTSTFALCNVTLPWVLRIARLGVEAAARQFRPIASAVNVHGGRVTNEAVAKTFGYDYVAV' A
#
# COMPACT_ATOMS: atom_id res chain seq x y z
N ASN A 1 -17.50 1.89 -6.88
CA ASN A 1 -17.25 2.43 -5.53
C ASN A 1 -18.53 2.37 -4.67
N MET A 2 -19.03 1.16 -4.32
CA MET A 2 -20.28 0.99 -3.54
C MET A 2 -20.20 1.53 -2.09
N PRO A 3 -19.08 1.37 -1.33
CA PRO A 3 -18.97 1.93 0.02
C PRO A 3 -19.08 3.45 0.09
N GLY A 4 -18.93 4.15 -1.04
CA GLY A 4 -19.12 5.59 -1.15
C GLY A 4 -20.56 6.05 -0.84
N ALA A 5 -21.56 5.18 -1.03
CA ALA A 5 -22.96 5.49 -0.69
C ALA A 5 -23.19 5.64 0.83
N VAL A 6 -22.29 5.09 1.65
CA VAL A 6 -22.35 5.13 3.12
C VAL A 6 -21.08 5.77 3.70
N GLY A 7 -20.72 6.94 3.16
CA GLY A 7 -19.44 7.63 3.41
C GLY A 7 -19.05 7.76 4.89
N ARG A 8 -20.00 8.08 5.78
CA ARG A 8 -19.73 8.16 7.23
C ARG A 8 -19.24 6.82 7.77
N THR A 9 -19.98 5.74 7.51
CA THR A 9 -19.65 4.40 8.01
C THR A 9 -18.38 3.85 7.37
N SER A 10 -18.25 3.97 6.05
CA SER A 10 -17.09 3.45 5.31
C SER A 10 -15.79 4.19 5.64
N THR A 11 -15.86 5.49 5.91
CA THR A 11 -14.69 6.27 6.38
C THR A 11 -14.19 5.75 7.72
N PHE A 12 -15.06 5.62 8.73
CA PHE A 12 -14.63 5.07 10.02
C PHE A 12 -14.10 3.65 9.89
N ALA A 13 -14.74 2.80 9.10
CA ALA A 13 -14.29 1.43 8.86
C ALA A 13 -12.88 1.39 8.24
N LEU A 14 -12.64 2.15 7.17
CA LEU A 14 -11.34 2.19 6.48
C LEU A 14 -10.25 2.84 7.34
N CYS A 15 -10.54 3.99 7.95
CA CYS A 15 -9.56 4.71 8.78
C CYS A 15 -9.14 3.87 9.99
N ASN A 16 -10.06 3.17 10.66
CA ASN A 16 -9.72 2.34 11.81
C ASN A 16 -8.75 1.21 11.46
N VAL A 17 -8.88 0.58 10.28
CA VAL A 17 -7.96 -0.50 9.86
C VAL A 17 -6.64 0.02 9.27
N THR A 18 -6.62 1.23 8.70
CA THR A 18 -5.43 1.83 8.08
C THR A 18 -4.57 2.64 9.03
N LEU A 19 -5.15 3.20 10.10
CA LEU A 19 -4.46 4.08 11.05
C LEU A 19 -3.14 3.49 11.60
N PRO A 20 -3.05 2.22 12.02
CA PRO A 20 -1.79 1.65 12.51
C PRO A 20 -0.67 1.66 11.47
N TRP A 21 -1.01 1.50 10.18
CA TRP A 21 -0.04 1.50 9.08
C TRP A 21 0.42 2.91 8.72
N VAL A 22 -0.52 3.85 8.67
CA VAL A 22 -0.21 5.28 8.46
C VAL A 22 0.76 5.78 9.53
N LEU A 23 0.53 5.45 10.81
CA LEU A 23 1.42 5.85 11.89
C LEU A 23 2.83 5.26 11.78
N ARG A 24 2.96 4.00 11.33
CA ARG A 24 4.28 3.37 11.10
C ARG A 24 5.04 4.05 9.97
N ILE A 25 4.37 4.31 8.84
CA ILE A 25 4.97 4.98 7.69
C ILE A 25 5.36 6.41 8.06
N ALA A 26 4.49 7.14 8.77
CA ALA A 26 4.77 8.52 9.19
C ALA A 26 5.98 8.64 10.12
N ARG A 27 6.22 7.65 10.99
CA ARG A 27 7.34 7.66 11.95
C ARG A 27 8.67 7.24 11.34
N LEU A 28 8.66 6.30 10.40
CA LEU A 28 9.87 5.64 9.91
C LEU A 28 10.24 6.03 8.47
N GLY A 29 9.31 6.63 7.74
CA GLY A 29 9.37 6.68 6.28
C GLY A 29 9.04 5.32 5.65
N VAL A 30 8.73 5.35 4.35
CA VAL A 30 8.23 4.16 3.64
C VAL A 30 9.27 3.03 3.54
N GLU A 31 10.54 3.36 3.29
CA GLU A 31 11.59 2.35 3.10
C GLU A 31 11.92 1.60 4.40
N ALA A 32 12.13 2.33 5.50
CA ALA A 32 12.40 1.71 6.79
C ALA A 32 11.16 0.94 7.30
N ALA A 33 9.97 1.48 7.09
CA ALA A 33 8.73 0.78 7.43
C ALA A 33 8.55 -0.51 6.61
N ALA A 34 8.87 -0.51 5.31
CA ALA A 34 8.81 -1.71 4.48
C ALA A 34 9.83 -2.76 4.93
N ARG A 35 11.08 -2.36 5.22
CA ARG A 35 12.11 -3.26 5.75
C ARG A 35 11.71 -3.90 7.08
N GLN A 36 10.98 -3.17 7.93
CA GLN A 36 10.57 -3.63 9.25
C GLN A 36 9.27 -4.44 9.25
N PHE A 37 8.31 -4.09 8.38
CA PHE A 37 6.96 -4.64 8.41
C PHE A 37 6.60 -5.29 7.07
N ARG A 38 6.57 -6.63 7.03
CA ARG A 38 6.18 -7.41 5.85
C ARG A 38 4.87 -6.94 5.20
N PRO A 39 3.79 -6.59 5.93
CA PRO A 39 2.56 -6.10 5.31
C PRO A 39 2.75 -4.81 4.51
N ILE A 40 3.66 -3.93 4.94
CA ILE A 40 4.00 -2.70 4.21
C ILE A 40 4.82 -3.04 2.98
N ALA A 41 5.85 -3.90 3.11
CA ALA A 41 6.65 -4.35 1.97
C ALA A 41 5.79 -4.96 0.86
N SER A 42 4.88 -5.89 1.22
CA SER A 42 4.00 -6.53 0.25
C SER A 42 2.97 -5.60 -0.39
N ALA A 43 2.74 -4.42 0.19
CA ALA A 43 1.77 -3.45 -0.31
C ALA A 43 2.36 -2.41 -1.28
N VAL A 44 3.69 -2.37 -1.44
CA VAL A 44 4.34 -1.45 -2.38
C VAL A 44 4.13 -1.95 -3.80
N ASN A 45 3.43 -1.17 -4.63
CA ASN A 45 3.22 -1.49 -6.04
C ASN A 45 4.23 -0.80 -6.97
N VAL A 46 4.75 0.36 -6.57
CA VAL A 46 5.72 1.15 -7.34
C VAL A 46 6.72 1.79 -6.39
N HIS A 47 8.01 1.70 -6.70
CA HIS A 47 9.07 2.39 -5.98
C HIS A 47 10.20 2.78 -6.93
N GLY A 48 10.72 4.00 -6.80
CA GLY A 48 11.82 4.50 -7.65
C GLY A 48 11.52 4.44 -9.16
N GLY A 49 10.26 4.60 -9.57
CA GLY A 49 9.83 4.50 -10.97
C GLY A 49 9.71 3.07 -11.53
N ARG A 50 9.87 2.03 -10.70
CA ARG A 50 9.76 0.62 -11.11
C ARG A 50 8.51 -0.03 -10.51
N VAL A 51 7.93 -0.98 -11.23
CA VAL A 51 6.76 -1.74 -10.77
C VAL A 51 7.22 -2.92 -9.91
N THR A 52 6.72 -2.97 -8.69
CA THR A 52 7.15 -3.90 -7.63
C THR A 52 6.06 -4.88 -7.25
N ASN A 53 4.94 -4.84 -7.97
CA ASN A 53 3.87 -5.81 -7.90
C ASN A 53 3.88 -6.65 -9.19
N GLU A 54 4.19 -7.94 -9.06
CA GLU A 54 4.34 -8.86 -10.19
C GLU A 54 3.05 -8.96 -11.03
N ALA A 55 1.89 -9.02 -10.38
CA ALA A 55 0.61 -9.11 -11.08
C ALA A 55 0.34 -7.86 -11.92
N VAL A 56 0.60 -6.67 -11.37
CA VAL A 56 0.46 -5.39 -12.10
C VAL A 56 1.43 -5.35 -13.28
N ALA A 57 2.70 -5.70 -13.05
CA ALA A 57 3.72 -5.71 -14.11
C ALA A 57 3.31 -6.62 -15.27
N LYS A 58 2.88 -7.85 -14.96
CA LYS A 58 2.41 -8.82 -15.96
C LYS A 58 1.16 -8.34 -16.71
N THR A 59 0.18 -7.75 -16.02
CA THR A 59 -1.06 -7.30 -16.65
C THR A 59 -0.82 -6.18 -17.66
N PHE A 60 0.11 -5.27 -17.38
CA PHE A 60 0.35 -4.08 -18.20
C PHE A 60 1.61 -4.15 -19.07
N GLY A 61 2.32 -5.27 -19.06
CA GLY A 61 3.54 -5.46 -19.87
C GLY A 61 4.74 -4.63 -19.38
N TYR A 62 4.83 -4.36 -18.08
CA TYR A 62 5.97 -3.70 -17.47
C TYR A 62 7.01 -4.69 -16.94
N ASP A 63 8.24 -4.23 -16.77
CA ASP A 63 9.28 -4.97 -16.06
C ASP A 63 8.96 -5.05 -14.55
N TYR A 64 8.97 -6.26 -14.00
CA TYR A 64 8.83 -6.50 -12.57
C TYR A 64 10.18 -6.40 -11.87
N VAL A 65 10.25 -5.65 -10.76
CA VAL A 65 11.42 -5.56 -9.90
C VAL A 65 11.03 -5.86 -8.45
N ALA A 66 11.62 -6.91 -7.88
CA ALA A 66 11.39 -7.26 -6.48
C ALA A 66 11.96 -6.20 -5.52
N VAL A 67 11.26 -5.99 -4.39
CA VAL A 67 11.61 -5.06 -3.30
C VAL A 67 11.90 -5.83 -2.03
#